data_AF-A0A3D3T301-F1
#
_entry.id   AF-A0A3D3T301-F1
#
_cell.length_a   1.000
_cell.length_b   1.000
_cell.length_c   1.000
_cell.angle_alpha   90.00
_cell.angle_beta   90.00
_cell.angle_gamma   90.00
#
_symmetry.space_group_name_H-M   'P 1'
#
loop_
_entity.id
_entity.type
_entity.pdbx_description
1 polymer ?
#
loop_
_entity_poly.entity_id
_entity_poly.type
_entity_poly.pdbx_seq_one_letter_code
_entity_poly.pdbx_strand_id
1 'polypeptide(L)'
;TINPFEEDAEARVKEITGGVGVHYAFEALGRVETMSQCWGMLRPTGKAIIVGVASLDQSVKIPAAGLLAEYEIQGSCYGSSTPKRDIPRFVDLYKSGQLMLDEMITQQIGLADINRAFEEMGRGEGARSVIIYG
;
A
#
# COMPACT_ATOMS: atom_id res chain seq x y z
N THR A 1 -5.13 7.61 -13.39
CA THR A 1 -3.93 7.53 -12.53
C THR A 1 -3.29 8.91 -12.47
N ILE A 2 -2.71 9.29 -11.33
CA ILE A 2 -2.01 10.57 -11.12
C ILE A 2 -0.51 10.25 -11.07
N ASN A 3 0.31 11.00 -11.81
CA ASN A 3 1.75 10.78 -11.85
C ASN A 3 2.49 11.74 -10.88
N PRO A 4 2.99 11.27 -9.73
CA PRO A 4 3.63 12.15 -8.74
C PRO A 4 4.97 12.74 -9.20
N PHE A 5 5.51 12.31 -10.35
CA PHE A 5 6.71 12.88 -10.95
C PHE A 5 6.43 14.05 -11.90
N GLU A 6 5.17 14.24 -12.31
CA GLU A 6 4.75 15.27 -13.26
C GLU A 6 3.87 16.35 -12.60
N GLU A 7 3.17 16.00 -11.53
CA GLU A 7 2.24 16.89 -10.84
C GLU A 7 2.22 16.67 -9.32
N ASP A 8 1.70 17.64 -8.59
CA ASP A 8 1.45 17.52 -7.15
C ASP A 8 0.25 16.58 -6.91
N ALA A 9 0.57 15.36 -6.49
CA ALA A 9 -0.44 14.33 -6.27
C ALA A 9 -1.45 14.72 -5.17
N GLU A 10 -1.04 15.43 -4.11
CA GLU A 10 -1.97 15.83 -3.04
C GLU A 10 -2.98 16.85 -3.56
N ALA A 11 -2.49 17.87 -4.26
CA ALA A 11 -3.33 18.91 -4.86
C ALA A 11 -4.29 18.31 -5.88
N ARG A 12 -3.79 17.41 -6.75
CA ARG A 12 -4.62 16.76 -7.77
C ARG A 12 -5.69 15.87 -7.16
N VAL A 13 -5.37 15.09 -6.12
CA VAL A 13 -6.36 14.27 -5.39
C VAL A 13 -7.45 15.14 -4.79
N LYS A 14 -7.10 16.28 -4.17
CA LYS A 14 -8.11 17.23 -3.65
C LYS A 14 -8.97 17.77 -4.77
N GLU A 15 -8.40 18.18 -5.89
CA GLU A 15 -9.14 18.72 -7.04
C GLU A 15 -10.20 17.72 -7.54
N ILE A 16 -9.81 16.47 -7.81
CA ILE A 16 -10.74 15.45 -8.32
C ILE A 16 -11.75 14.96 -7.28
N THR A 17 -11.58 15.34 -6.01
CA THR A 17 -12.52 15.08 -4.91
C THR A 17 -13.31 16.35 -4.51
N GLY A 18 -13.40 17.34 -5.40
CA GLY A 18 -14.20 18.55 -5.18
C GLY A 18 -13.57 19.52 -4.16
N GLY A 19 -12.25 19.46 -4.00
CA GLY A 19 -11.47 20.25 -3.04
C GLY A 19 -11.47 19.70 -1.62
N VAL A 20 -12.12 18.56 -1.36
CA VAL A 20 -12.37 18.07 0.00
C VAL A 20 -11.32 17.07 0.47
N GLY A 21 -10.83 16.19 -0.41
CA GLY A 21 -9.95 15.08 -0.06
C GLY A 21 -10.69 13.73 0.04
N VAL A 22 -9.93 12.68 0.34
CA VAL A 22 -10.43 11.29 0.37
C VAL A 22 -10.79 10.82 1.76
N HIS A 23 -11.81 9.94 1.86
CA HIS A 23 -12.19 9.29 3.12
C HIS A 23 -11.08 8.38 3.65
N TYR A 24 -10.39 7.68 2.76
CA TYR A 24 -9.33 6.74 3.07
C TYR A 24 -8.16 6.94 2.13
N ALA A 25 -6.95 7.00 2.67
CA ALA A 25 -5.71 6.99 1.92
C ALA A 25 -4.84 5.82 2.39
N PHE A 26 -4.32 5.02 1.46
CA PHE A 26 -3.47 3.86 1.78
C PHE A 26 -2.04 4.13 1.32
N GLU A 27 -1.09 4.01 2.24
CA GLU A 27 0.34 4.12 1.96
C GLU A 27 0.91 2.69 1.86
N ALA A 28 1.52 2.34 0.73
CA ALA A 28 2.01 1.00 0.44
C ALA A 28 3.47 0.96 -0.07
N LEU A 29 4.21 2.05 0.07
CA LEU A 29 5.62 2.17 -0.33
C LEU A 29 6.58 2.12 0.87
N GLY A 30 6.12 2.50 2.07
CA GLY A 30 6.94 2.53 3.27
C GLY A 30 7.86 3.75 3.36
N ARG A 31 7.45 4.88 2.79
CA ARG A 31 8.23 6.13 2.85
C ARG A 31 7.54 7.18 3.71
N VAL A 32 8.29 7.88 4.56
CA VAL A 32 7.69 8.90 5.44
C VAL A 32 7.06 10.05 4.66
N GLU A 33 7.58 10.37 3.46
CA GLU A 33 7.00 11.41 2.61
C GLU A 33 5.60 11.01 2.12
N THR A 34 5.42 9.75 1.70
CA THR A 34 4.13 9.26 1.18
C THR A 34 3.13 9.02 2.31
N MET A 35 3.60 8.76 3.53
CA MET A 35 2.76 8.75 4.74
C MET A 35 2.20 10.16 5.04
N SER A 36 3.05 11.19 4.97
CA SER A 36 2.60 12.59 5.11
C SER A 36 1.68 13.02 3.96
N GLN A 37 1.93 12.56 2.74
CA GLN A 37 1.03 12.82 1.60
C GLN A 37 -0.35 12.20 1.81
N CYS A 38 -0.43 10.96 2.32
CA CYS A 38 -1.71 10.34 2.66
C CYS A 38 -2.50 11.20 3.65
N TRP A 39 -1.84 11.73 4.69
CA TRP A 39 -2.44 12.66 5.64
C TRP A 39 -2.94 13.95 4.97
N GLY A 40 -2.13 14.53 4.09
CA GLY A 40 -2.45 15.73 3.34
C GLY A 40 -3.65 15.57 2.39
N MET A 41 -3.86 14.36 1.86
CA MET A 41 -4.96 14.01 0.95
C MET A 41 -6.30 13.77 1.65
N LEU A 42 -6.33 13.61 2.98
CA LEU A 42 -7.56 13.32 3.69
C LEU A 42 -8.52 14.51 3.70
N ARG A 43 -9.81 14.18 3.73
CA ARG A 43 -10.88 15.09 4.14
C ARG A 43 -11.03 15.15 5.67
N PRO A 44 -11.79 16.12 6.22
CA PRO A 44 -12.31 16.03 7.59
C PRO A 44 -12.94 14.66 7.86
N THR A 45 -12.61 14.10 9.03
CA THR A 45 -12.94 12.74 9.48
C THR A 45 -12.38 11.59 8.62
N GLY A 46 -11.38 11.87 7.78
CA GLY A 46 -10.72 10.87 6.93
C GLY A 46 -9.65 10.06 7.68
N LYS A 47 -9.20 8.96 7.08
CA LYS A 47 -8.22 8.05 7.67
C LYS A 47 -7.08 7.69 6.73
N ALA A 48 -5.84 7.86 7.19
CA ALA A 48 -4.64 7.36 6.54
C ALA A 48 -4.28 5.98 7.12
N ILE A 49 -4.14 4.99 6.24
CA ILE A 49 -3.79 3.61 6.56
C ILE A 49 -2.39 3.33 6.05
N ILE A 50 -1.46 3.10 6.97
CA ILE A 50 -0.05 2.86 6.65
C ILE A 50 0.19 1.35 6.58
N VAL A 51 0.37 0.84 5.36
CA VAL A 51 0.66 -0.58 5.05
C VAL A 51 2.15 -0.79 4.84
N GLY A 52 2.80 0.16 4.18
CA GLY A 52 4.25 0.15 3.96
C GLY A 52 5.04 0.29 5.26
N VAL A 53 6.25 -0.27 5.28
CA VAL A 53 7.13 -0.26 6.45
C VAL A 53 8.26 0.74 6.20
N ALA A 54 8.26 1.86 6.93
CA ALA A 54 9.40 2.77 6.97
C ALA A 54 10.51 2.25 7.88
N SER A 55 11.72 2.81 7.73
CA SER A 55 12.82 2.56 8.65
C SER A 55 12.44 2.96 10.08
N LEU A 56 12.83 2.15 11.06
CA LEU A 56 12.40 2.29 12.46
C LEU A 56 12.94 3.56 13.15
N ASP A 57 13.94 4.21 12.57
CA ASP A 57 14.55 5.45 13.05
C ASP A 57 13.91 6.72 12.46
N GLN A 58 13.01 6.57 11.49
CA GLN A 58 12.34 7.70 10.86
C GLN A 58 11.06 8.11 11.60
N SER A 59 10.65 9.37 11.42
CA SER A 59 9.43 9.93 11.99
C SER A 59 8.56 10.54 10.91
N VAL A 60 7.24 10.36 11.02
CA VAL A 60 6.26 10.97 10.12
C VAL A 60 5.87 12.33 10.67
N LYS A 61 5.98 13.39 9.84
CA LYS A 61 5.59 14.75 10.21
C LYS A 61 4.18 15.03 9.68
N ILE A 62 3.23 15.28 10.58
CA ILE A 62 1.84 15.62 10.24
C ILE A 62 1.45 16.98 10.84
N PRO A 63 0.75 17.85 10.08
CA PRO A 63 0.19 19.07 10.65
C PRO A 63 -0.91 18.78 11.69
N ALA A 64 -0.77 19.36 12.88
CA ALA A 64 -1.72 19.18 13.99
C ALA A 64 -3.15 19.66 13.67
N ALA A 65 -3.31 20.55 12.68
CA ALA A 65 -4.63 21.01 12.23
C ALA A 65 -5.55 19.86 11.79
N GLY A 66 -5.00 18.79 11.19
CA GLY A 66 -5.79 17.61 10.81
C GLY A 66 -6.37 16.87 12.02
N LEU A 67 -5.68 16.90 13.16
CA LEU A 67 -6.19 16.29 14.41
C LEU A 67 -7.44 17.01 14.91
N LEU A 68 -7.51 18.34 14.75
CA LEU A 68 -8.70 19.13 15.10
C LEU A 68 -9.88 18.89 14.15
N ALA A 69 -9.60 18.37 12.95
CA ALA A 69 -10.59 17.97 11.96
C ALA A 69 -10.87 16.45 11.97
N GLU A 70 -10.48 15.78 13.06
CA GLU A 70 -10.71 14.35 13.30
C GLU A 70 -10.06 13.44 12.24
N TYR A 71 -8.90 13.81 11.71
CA TYR A 71 -8.13 12.94 10.83
C TYR A 71 -7.56 11.79 11.67
N GLU A 72 -7.68 10.57 11.17
CA GLU A 72 -7.06 9.38 11.78
C GLU A 72 -5.81 8.95 10.99
N ILE A 73 -4.80 8.45 11.71
CA ILE A 73 -3.67 7.74 11.12
C ILE A 73 -3.46 6.42 11.85
N GLN A 74 -3.36 5.31 11.10
CA GLN A 74 -3.25 3.97 11.68
C GLN A 74 -2.32 3.09 10.85
N GLY A 75 -1.48 2.30 11.52
CA GLY A 75 -0.77 1.19 10.88
C GLY A 75 -1.70 0.01 10.57
N SER A 76 -1.33 -0.79 9.57
CA SER A 76 -2.06 -1.98 9.14
C SER A 76 -1.15 -3.20 9.02
N CYS A 77 -0.74 -3.75 10.16
CA CYS A 77 0.02 -5.00 10.20
C CYS A 77 -0.85 -6.15 9.70
N TYR A 78 -0.41 -6.85 8.64
CA TYR A 78 -1.18 -7.92 7.98
C TYR A 78 -2.62 -7.51 7.60
N GLY A 79 -2.87 -6.25 7.24
CA GLY A 79 -4.24 -5.80 6.93
C GLY A 79 -5.15 -5.71 8.16
N SER A 80 -4.59 -5.59 9.37
CA SER A 80 -5.29 -5.77 10.65
C SER A 80 -5.99 -7.13 10.79
N SER A 81 -5.51 -8.13 10.06
CA SER A 81 -6.12 -9.46 10.04
C SER A 81 -5.76 -10.28 11.27
N THR A 82 -6.61 -11.26 11.55
CA THR A 82 -6.32 -12.40 12.41
C THR A 82 -6.04 -13.60 11.51
N PRO A 83 -4.78 -14.01 11.31
CA PRO A 83 -4.41 -14.99 10.27
C PRO A 83 -5.23 -16.29 10.31
N LYS A 84 -5.45 -16.85 11.51
CA LYS A 84 -6.24 -18.08 11.69
C LYS A 84 -7.68 -17.96 11.18
N ARG A 85 -8.27 -16.75 11.25
CA ARG A 85 -9.64 -16.47 10.83
C ARG A 85 -9.69 -16.04 9.37
N ASP A 86 -8.78 -15.16 8.96
CA ASP A 86 -8.92 -14.41 7.71
C ASP A 86 -8.24 -15.10 6.52
N ILE A 87 -7.14 -15.84 6.73
CA ILE A 87 -6.49 -16.57 5.62
C ILE A 87 -7.45 -17.59 4.97
N PRO A 88 -8.19 -18.43 5.73
CA PRO A 88 -9.19 -19.32 5.12
C PRO A 88 -10.22 -18.57 4.27
N ARG A 89 -10.68 -17.39 4.73
CA ARG A 89 -11.63 -16.56 3.98
C ARG A 89 -11.01 -16.01 2.70
N PHE A 90 -9.75 -15.60 2.71
CA PHE A 90 -9.05 -15.15 1.51
C PHE A 90 -8.89 -16.28 0.49
N VAL A 91 -8.65 -17.52 0.94
CA VAL A 91 -8.64 -18.70 0.08
C VAL A 91 -10.01 -18.93 -0.56
N ASP A 92 -11.10 -18.80 0.19
CA ASP A 92 -12.46 -18.95 -0.36
C ASP A 92 -12.79 -17.84 -1.37
N LEU A 93 -12.36 -16.61 -1.11
CA LEU A 93 -12.48 -15.50 -2.06
C LEU A 93 -11.70 -15.76 -3.35
N TYR A 94 -10.49 -16.30 -3.25
CA TYR A 94 -9.71 -16.69 -4.43
C TYR A 94 -10.39 -17.81 -5.22
N LYS A 95 -10.79 -18.90 -4.55
CA LYS A 95 -11.47 -20.05 -5.18
C LYS A 95 -12.80 -19.67 -5.84
N SER A 96 -13.48 -18.65 -5.32
CA SER A 96 -14.73 -18.12 -5.90
C SER A 96 -14.51 -17.05 -6.99
N GLY A 97 -13.26 -16.71 -7.31
CA GLY A 97 -12.92 -15.70 -8.31
C GLY A 97 -13.12 -14.24 -7.87
N GLN A 98 -13.42 -14.01 -6.59
CA GLN A 98 -13.58 -12.66 -6.02
C GLN A 98 -12.24 -12.02 -5.62
N LEU A 99 -11.19 -12.82 -5.48
CA LEU A 99 -9.83 -12.34 -5.24
C LEU A 99 -8.92 -12.84 -6.36
N MET A 100 -8.43 -11.90 -7.17
CA MET A 100 -7.57 -12.15 -8.32
C MET A 100 -6.11 -12.24 -7.86
N LEU A 101 -5.56 -13.45 -7.74
CA LEU A 101 -4.18 -13.67 -7.28
C LEU A 101 -3.22 -14.11 -8.40
N ASP A 102 -3.75 -14.75 -9.44
CA ASP A 102 -2.93 -15.35 -10.51
C ASP A 102 -2.22 -14.26 -11.32
N GLU A 103 -2.91 -13.15 -11.54
CA GLU A 103 -2.42 -11.98 -12.28
C GLU A 103 -1.28 -11.25 -11.55
N MET A 104 -1.11 -11.48 -10.24
CA MET A 104 0.01 -10.91 -9.50
C MET A 104 1.32 -11.70 -9.73
N ILE A 105 1.24 -12.95 -10.18
CA ILE A 105 2.41 -13.80 -10.40
C ILE A 105 3.01 -13.44 -11.77
N THR A 106 4.15 -12.77 -11.75
CA THR A 106 4.85 -12.39 -13.00
C THR A 106 5.80 -13.48 -13.48
N GLN A 107 6.26 -14.36 -12.58
CA GLN A 107 7.12 -15.47 -12.94
C GLN A 107 7.02 -16.64 -11.96
N GLN A 108 7.20 -17.84 -12.50
CA GLN A 108 7.40 -19.07 -11.73
C GLN A 108 8.83 -19.54 -11.99
N ILE A 109 9.59 -19.75 -10.92
CA ILE A 109 11.03 -20.05 -11.00
C ILE A 109 11.37 -21.31 -10.20
N GLY A 110 12.48 -21.97 -10.57
CA GLY A 110 13.10 -22.97 -9.72
C GLY A 110 13.96 -22.32 -8.63
N LEU A 111 14.30 -23.06 -7.57
CA LEU A 111 15.14 -22.55 -6.48
C LEU A 111 16.53 -22.08 -6.97
N ALA A 112 17.07 -22.70 -8.03
CA ALA A 112 18.36 -22.32 -8.60
C ALA A 112 18.40 -20.88 -9.14
N ASP A 113 17.24 -20.31 -9.52
CA ASP A 113 17.13 -18.97 -10.09
C ASP A 113 16.92 -17.87 -9.03
N ILE A 114 16.97 -18.20 -7.73
CA ILE A 114 16.64 -17.28 -6.64
C ILE A 114 17.46 -15.98 -6.67
N ASN A 115 18.77 -16.06 -6.99
CA ASN A 115 19.62 -14.87 -7.04
C ASN A 115 19.23 -13.93 -8.19
N ARG A 116 18.92 -14.49 -9.37
CA ARG A 116 18.41 -13.70 -10.52
C ARG A 116 17.13 -12.97 -10.12
N ALA A 117 16.20 -13.66 -9.45
CA ALA A 117 14.95 -13.07 -9.01
C ALA A 117 15.15 -11.92 -7.99
N PHE A 118 16.14 -12.02 -7.10
CA PHE A 118 16.50 -10.91 -6.21
C PHE A 118 17.08 -9.70 -6.96
N GLU A 119 17.90 -9.92 -7.99
CA GLU A 119 18.44 -8.85 -8.83
C GLU A 119 17.34 -8.14 -9.64
N GLU A 120 16.42 -8.90 -10.24
CA GLU A 120 15.24 -8.37 -10.95
C GLU A 120 14.35 -7.54 -10.01
N MET A 121 14.06 -8.05 -8.80
CA MET A 121 13.32 -7.32 -7.77
C MET A 121 14.01 -6.00 -7.39
N GLY A 122 15.34 -6.01 -7.27
CA GLY A 122 16.13 -4.80 -6.99
C GLY A 122 16.06 -3.73 -8.09
N ARG A 123 15.84 -4.14 -9.35
CA ARG A 123 15.60 -3.24 -10.49
C ARG A 123 14.13 -2.84 -10.65
N GLY A 124 13.23 -3.39 -9.84
CA GLY A 124 11.78 -3.16 -9.96
C GLY A 124 11.13 -3.91 -11.12
N GLU A 125 11.74 -5.01 -11.57
CA GLU A 125 11.21 -5.84 -12.65
C GLU A 125 10.22 -6.90 -12.10
N GLY A 126 9.04 -6.97 -12.69
CA GLY A 126 7.98 -7.90 -12.27
C GLY A 126 7.20 -7.42 -11.04
N ALA A 127 6.43 -8.33 -10.43
CA ALA A 127 5.62 -8.05 -9.24
C ALA A 127 5.78 -9.15 -8.18
N ARG A 128 5.54 -10.41 -8.54
CA ARG A 128 5.72 -11.56 -7.64
C ARG A 128 6.32 -12.75 -8.39
N SER A 129 7.44 -13.24 -7.85
CA SER A 129 8.07 -14.51 -8.26
C SER A 129 7.65 -15.62 -7.31
N VAL A 130 7.21 -16.76 -7.84
CA VAL A 130 6.86 -17.95 -7.04
C VAL A 130 7.87 -19.05 -7.32
N ILE A 131 8.52 -19.54 -6.27
CA ILE A 131 9.40 -20.71 -6.38
C ILE A 131 8.52 -21.97 -6.42
N ILE A 132 8.64 -22.74 -7.49
CA ILE A 132 7.97 -24.04 -7.61
C ILE A 132 8.94 -25.12 -7.14
N TYR A 133 8.49 -25.94 -6.19
CA TYR A 133 9.24 -27.07 -5.64
C TYR A 133 8.57 -28.36 -6.10
N GLY A 134 9.30 -29.18 -6.84
CA GLY A 134 8.83 -30.44 -7.43
C GLY A 134 9.87 -31.08 -8.32
#